data_AF-A0A699JR66-F1
#
_entry.id   AF-A0A699JR66-F1
#
_cell.length_a   1.000
_cell.length_b   1.000
_cell.length_c   1.000
_cell.angle_alpha   90.00
_cell.angle_beta   90.00
_cell.angle_gamma   90.00
#
_symmetry.space_group_name_H-M   'P 1'
#
loop_
_entity.id
_entity.type
_entity.pdbx_description
1 polymer ?
#
loop_
_entity_poly.entity_id
_entity_poly.type
_entity_poly.pdbx_seq_one_letter_code
_entity_poly.pdbx_strand_id
1 'polypeptide(L)'
;DDIQLMANMGLEAFRFSISWSRLIPNGRGSINVKGLQYYNDFINELSRHDQSEARRVETGHFVVWFLNPLVNGDYPEIMKKNAGNRIPTFTKLELELIKGSFDFFGINHYSKYYIKDNPSSLDMDIRDVAADMAVKLISNISTITPTQFDVDPLAFQKLLKYLKEEYGNPRIYIHENGQVQLRNGTLMDTPRVEYLHAYIGALLESLRNGSNTKGDFVWSFMDLFELLDGYNTGYGLYYVDLDDKDLTRYPKLSAHWRYYIL
;
A
#
# COMPACT_ATOMS: atom_id res chain seq x y z
N ASP A 1 -16.87 12.23 19.90
CA ASP A 1 -15.63 12.81 20.47
C ASP A 1 -14.55 11.77 20.72
N ASP A 2 -14.78 10.75 21.56
CA ASP A 2 -13.74 9.75 21.86
C ASP A 2 -13.25 8.96 20.63
N ILE A 3 -14.15 8.53 19.75
CA ILE A 3 -13.78 7.80 18.52
C ILE A 3 -12.95 8.66 17.57
N GLN A 4 -13.29 9.95 17.44
CA GLN A 4 -12.51 10.89 16.65
C GLN A 4 -11.11 11.09 17.25
N LEU A 5 -11.01 11.14 18.58
CA LEU A 5 -9.73 11.24 19.28
C LEU A 5 -8.88 9.98 19.05
N MET A 6 -9.49 8.79 19.17
CA MET A 6 -8.85 7.51 18.90
C MET A 6 -8.33 7.42 17.46
N ALA A 7 -9.13 7.88 16.49
CA ALA A 7 -8.71 7.96 15.09
C ALA A 7 -7.55 8.95 14.89
N ASN A 8 -7.59 10.11 15.55
CA ASN A 8 -6.52 11.11 15.48
C ASN A 8 -5.22 10.62 16.14
N MET A 9 -5.30 9.68 17.09
CA MET A 9 -4.15 9.05 17.76
C MET A 9 -3.58 7.86 16.98
N GLY A 10 -4.21 7.43 15.88
CA GLY A 10 -3.74 6.32 15.05
C GLY A 10 -3.87 4.94 15.70
N LEU A 11 -4.86 4.73 16.57
CA LEU A 11 -5.11 3.43 17.19
C LEU A 11 -5.64 2.43 16.15
N GLU A 12 -4.86 1.41 15.81
CA GLU A 12 -5.25 0.35 14.86
C GLU A 12 -6.15 -0.74 15.46
N ALA A 13 -6.26 -0.80 16.79
CA ALA A 13 -7.10 -1.76 17.48
C ALA A 13 -7.69 -1.15 18.76
N PHE A 14 -8.99 -1.35 18.97
CA PHE A 14 -9.69 -0.85 20.14
C PHE A 14 -10.61 -1.92 20.72
N ARG A 15 -10.42 -2.23 22.00
CA ARG A 15 -11.26 -3.15 22.76
C ARG A 15 -12.10 -2.36 23.75
N PHE A 16 -13.42 -2.54 23.69
CA PHE A 16 -14.34 -2.01 24.69
C PHE A 16 -15.11 -3.13 25.39
N SER A 17 -15.69 -2.78 26.54
CA SER A 17 -16.53 -3.66 27.33
C SER A 17 -17.95 -3.11 27.38
N ILE A 18 -18.93 -3.99 27.26
CA ILE A 18 -20.34 -3.64 27.45
C ILE A 18 -20.64 -3.70 28.95
N SER A 19 -21.03 -2.57 29.52
CA SER A 19 -21.53 -2.49 30.89
C SER A 19 -22.97 -2.99 30.95
N TRP A 20 -23.17 -4.20 31.48
CA TRP A 20 -24.49 -4.82 31.63
C TRP A 20 -25.42 -4.04 32.56
N SER A 21 -24.90 -3.37 33.59
CA SER A 21 -25.72 -2.49 34.45
C SER A 21 -26.24 -1.26 33.71
N ARG A 22 -25.63 -0.86 32.59
CA ARG A 22 -26.17 0.21 31.73
C ARG A 22 -27.32 -0.29 30.85
N LEU A 23 -27.27 -1.53 30.39
CA LEU A 23 -28.31 -2.17 29.57
C LEU A 23 -29.49 -2.69 30.39
N ILE A 24 -29.21 -3.25 31.56
CA ILE A 24 -30.17 -3.88 32.46
C ILE A 24 -29.88 -3.39 33.89
N PRO A 25 -30.31 -2.17 34.26
CA PRO A 25 -29.94 -1.53 35.52
C PRO A 25 -30.32 -2.31 36.78
N ASN A 26 -31.43 -3.04 36.71
CA ASN A 26 -31.95 -3.82 37.83
C ASN A 26 -31.47 -5.28 37.80
N GLY A 27 -30.52 -5.62 36.92
CA GLY A 27 -30.01 -6.99 36.71
C GLY A 27 -30.99 -7.95 36.03
N ARG A 28 -32.29 -7.64 36.02
CA ARG A 28 -33.36 -8.35 35.29
C ARG A 28 -34.44 -7.36 34.84
N GLY A 29 -35.24 -7.74 33.85
CA GLY A 29 -36.37 -6.95 33.35
C GLY A 29 -36.05 -6.12 32.11
N SER A 30 -36.81 -5.04 31.91
CA SER A 30 -36.79 -4.22 30.70
C SER A 30 -35.42 -3.64 30.39
N ILE A 31 -35.05 -3.64 29.11
CA ILE A 31 -33.81 -3.03 28.63
C ILE A 31 -33.90 -1.51 28.79
N ASN A 32 -32.81 -0.91 29.27
CA ASN A 32 -32.62 0.52 29.20
C ASN A 32 -32.36 0.92 27.73
N VAL A 33 -33.40 1.38 27.05
CA VAL A 33 -33.36 1.77 25.62
C VAL A 33 -32.27 2.81 25.35
N LYS A 34 -32.04 3.76 26.27
CA LYS A 34 -30.96 4.75 26.11
C LYS A 34 -29.57 4.11 26.18
N GLY A 35 -29.42 3.08 27.03
CA GLY A 35 -28.19 2.30 27.12
C GLY A 35 -27.93 1.49 25.84
N LEU A 36 -28.97 0.89 25.28
CA LEU A 36 -28.89 0.16 24.00
C LEU A 36 -28.54 1.10 22.84
N GLN A 37 -29.22 2.24 22.75
CA GLN A 37 -28.96 3.25 21.73
C GLN A 37 -27.51 3.72 21.78
N TYR A 38 -26.97 4.00 22.97
CA TYR A 38 -25.58 4.39 23.15
C TYR A 38 -24.59 3.37 22.54
N TYR A 39 -24.75 2.07 22.81
CA TYR A 39 -23.85 1.06 22.25
C TYR A 39 -24.04 0.87 20.75
N ASN A 40 -25.28 0.96 20.25
CA ASN A 40 -25.54 0.92 18.81
C ASN A 40 -24.85 2.09 18.09
N ASP A 41 -25.01 3.32 18.61
CA ASP A 41 -24.36 4.51 18.05
C ASP A 41 -22.84 4.37 18.11
N PHE A 42 -22.30 3.85 19.21
CA PHE A 42 -20.86 3.62 19.38
C PHE A 42 -20.30 2.59 18.39
N ILE A 43 -20.96 1.44 18.23
CA ILE A 43 -20.56 0.38 17.29
C ILE A 43 -20.70 0.86 15.85
N ASN A 44 -21.79 1.57 15.54
CA ASN A 44 -22.01 2.13 14.21
C ASN A 44 -20.94 3.16 13.87
N GLU A 45 -20.54 4.00 14.83
CA GLU A 45 -19.49 5.00 14.61
C GLU A 45 -18.12 4.34 14.43
N LEU A 46 -17.78 3.31 15.22
CA LEU A 46 -16.57 2.51 14.99
C LEU A 46 -16.58 1.88 13.59
N SER A 47 -17.71 1.31 13.16
CA SER A 47 -17.86 0.69 11.84
C SER A 47 -17.78 1.71 10.70
N ARG A 48 -18.28 2.95 10.89
CA ARG A 48 -18.14 4.04 9.92
C ARG A 48 -16.68 4.47 9.77
N HIS A 49 -15.92 4.51 10.86
CA HIS A 49 -14.49 4.81 10.80
C HIS A 49 -13.70 3.69 10.11
N ASP A 50 -14.07 2.43 10.31
CA ASP A 50 -13.49 1.28 9.59
C ASP A 50 -13.82 1.33 8.08
N GLN A 51 -15.05 1.67 7.71
CA GLN A 51 -15.42 1.98 6.32
C GLN A 51 -14.66 3.18 5.75
N SER A 52 -14.30 4.16 6.59
CA SER A 52 -13.47 5.28 6.16
C SER A 52 -12.04 4.83 5.83
N GLU A 53 -11.53 3.81 6.53
CA GLU A 53 -10.25 3.18 6.23
C GLU A 53 -10.31 2.34 4.94
N ALA A 54 -11.33 1.50 4.77
CA ALA A 54 -11.57 0.77 3.52
C ALA A 54 -11.71 1.72 2.31
N ARG A 55 -12.47 2.81 2.49
CA ARG A 55 -12.63 3.86 1.48
C ARG A 55 -11.30 4.58 1.18
N ARG A 56 -10.46 4.82 2.18
CA ARG A 56 -9.11 5.40 2.00
C ARG A 56 -8.20 4.46 1.22
N VAL A 57 -8.27 3.15 1.48
CA VAL A 57 -7.51 2.14 0.73
C VAL A 57 -8.00 2.10 -0.72
N GLU A 58 -9.31 2.11 -0.98
CA GLU A 58 -9.84 2.10 -2.35
C GLU A 58 -9.53 3.38 -3.13
N THR A 59 -9.55 4.55 -2.49
CA THR A 59 -9.31 5.82 -3.19
C THR A 59 -7.84 6.20 -3.31
N GLY A 60 -7.00 5.88 -2.32
CA GLY A 60 -5.59 6.28 -2.28
C GLY A 60 -4.64 5.31 -2.98
N HIS A 61 -5.14 4.15 -3.42
CA HIS A 61 -4.28 3.06 -3.89
C HIS A 61 -4.41 2.88 -5.41
N PHE A 62 -3.45 3.41 -6.17
CA PHE A 62 -3.41 3.31 -7.65
C PHE A 62 -3.56 1.87 -8.18
N VAL A 63 -3.06 0.88 -7.45
CA VAL A 63 -3.24 -0.55 -7.79
C VAL A 63 -4.72 -0.93 -7.89
N VAL A 64 -5.60 -0.43 -7.00
CA VAL A 64 -7.04 -0.73 -7.01
C VAL A 64 -7.71 -0.23 -8.30
N TRP A 65 -7.30 0.94 -8.80
CA TRP A 65 -7.80 1.48 -10.07
C TRP A 65 -7.62 0.48 -11.23
N PHE A 66 -6.46 -0.16 -11.32
CA PHE A 66 -6.16 -1.08 -12.42
C PHE A 66 -6.60 -2.52 -12.15
N LEU A 67 -6.54 -2.99 -10.91
CA LEU A 67 -6.93 -4.36 -10.58
C LEU A 67 -8.44 -4.56 -10.59
N ASN A 68 -9.23 -3.57 -10.17
CA ASN A 68 -10.68 -3.74 -10.06
C ASN A 68 -11.37 -4.03 -11.42
N PRO A 69 -11.04 -3.33 -12.52
CA PRO A 69 -11.55 -3.70 -13.84
C PRO A 69 -11.15 -5.12 -14.27
N LEU A 70 -9.92 -5.53 -13.98
CA LEU A 70 -9.41 -6.85 -14.34
C LEU A 70 -10.14 -7.96 -13.59
N VAL A 71 -10.42 -7.80 -12.29
CA VAL A 71 -11.03 -8.85 -11.47
C VAL A 71 -12.56 -8.74 -11.44
N ASN A 72 -13.06 -7.56 -11.14
CA ASN A 72 -14.47 -7.33 -10.88
C ASN A 72 -15.23 -6.88 -12.14
N GLY A 73 -14.52 -6.33 -13.13
CA GLY A 73 -15.13 -5.90 -14.40
C GLY A 73 -15.68 -4.47 -14.37
N ASP A 74 -15.25 -3.65 -13.43
CA ASP A 74 -15.57 -2.23 -13.43
C ASP A 74 -14.54 -1.45 -12.59
N TYR A 75 -14.55 -0.14 -12.69
CA TYR A 75 -13.82 0.72 -11.77
C TYR A 75 -14.47 0.72 -10.37
N PRO A 76 -13.69 1.01 -9.30
CA PRO A 76 -14.26 1.14 -7.96
C PRO A 76 -15.36 2.20 -7.91
N GLU A 77 -16.46 1.92 -7.19
CA GLU A 77 -17.62 2.83 -7.10
C GLU A 77 -17.25 4.23 -6.64
N ILE A 78 -16.30 4.33 -5.70
CA ILE A 78 -15.84 5.62 -5.20
C ILE A 78 -15.09 6.43 -6.27
N MET A 79 -14.33 5.78 -7.15
CA MET A 79 -13.66 6.44 -8.28
C MET A 79 -14.69 6.95 -9.28
N LYS A 80 -15.69 6.12 -9.63
CA LYS A 80 -16.79 6.52 -10.51
C LYS A 80 -17.58 7.71 -9.94
N LYS A 81 -17.87 7.67 -8.64
CA LYS A 81 -18.55 8.76 -7.94
C LYS A 81 -17.75 10.07 -7.99
N ASN A 82 -16.45 10.03 -7.70
CA ASN A 82 -15.63 11.24 -7.60
C ASN A 82 -15.28 11.82 -8.98
N ALA A 83 -14.90 10.96 -9.93
CA ALA A 83 -14.51 11.38 -11.28
C ALA A 83 -15.72 11.75 -12.15
N GLY A 84 -16.88 11.11 -11.94
CA GLY A 84 -18.08 11.30 -12.74
C GLY A 84 -17.82 10.94 -14.21
N ASN A 85 -18.26 11.78 -15.14
CA ASN A 85 -18.11 11.51 -16.58
C ASN A 85 -16.66 11.58 -17.10
N ARG A 86 -15.67 11.93 -16.26
CA ARG A 86 -14.24 11.96 -16.63
C ARG A 86 -13.59 10.57 -16.60
N ILE A 87 -14.16 9.62 -15.85
CA ILE A 87 -13.75 8.21 -15.95
C ILE A 87 -14.64 7.53 -17.00
N PRO A 88 -14.06 6.80 -17.96
CA PRO A 88 -14.86 6.14 -18.99
C PRO A 88 -15.69 4.99 -18.39
N THR A 89 -16.74 4.60 -19.10
CA THR A 89 -17.51 3.39 -18.81
C THR A 89 -17.16 2.34 -19.84
N PHE A 90 -16.89 1.11 -19.39
CA PHE A 90 -16.66 0.00 -20.31
C PHE A 90 -17.94 -0.34 -21.07
N THR A 91 -17.84 -0.45 -22.39
CA THR A 91 -18.84 -1.14 -23.20
C THR A 91 -18.85 -2.62 -22.86
N LYS A 92 -19.93 -3.31 -23.22
CA LYS A 92 -20.03 -4.76 -23.01
C LYS A 92 -18.86 -5.53 -23.66
N LEU A 93 -18.44 -5.12 -24.86
CA LEU A 93 -17.33 -5.74 -25.57
C LEU A 93 -15.99 -5.51 -24.87
N GLU A 94 -15.72 -4.29 -24.41
CA GLU A 94 -14.49 -3.99 -23.65
C GLU A 94 -14.45 -4.76 -22.34
N LEU A 95 -15.59 -4.87 -21.66
CA LEU A 95 -15.71 -5.65 -20.44
C LEU A 95 -15.38 -7.14 -20.66
N GLU A 96 -15.90 -7.73 -21.74
CA GLU A 96 -15.60 -9.11 -22.14
C GLU A 96 -14.11 -9.33 -22.43
N LEU A 97 -13.39 -8.28 -22.87
CA LEU A 97 -11.95 -8.34 -23.17
C LEU A 97 -11.06 -8.13 -21.94
N ILE A 98 -11.50 -7.32 -20.97
CA ILE A 98 -10.68 -6.90 -19.82
C ILE A 98 -10.90 -7.81 -18.60
N LYS A 99 -12.15 -8.22 -18.32
CA LYS A 99 -12.42 -9.00 -17.12
C LYS A 99 -11.77 -10.38 -17.24
N GLY A 100 -10.88 -10.69 -16.31
CA GLY A 100 -10.10 -11.92 -16.30
C GLY A 100 -8.92 -11.92 -17.26
N SER A 101 -8.55 -10.78 -17.86
CA SER A 101 -7.43 -10.70 -18.81
C SER A 101 -6.06 -10.65 -18.12
N PHE A 102 -5.82 -11.58 -17.19
CA PHE A 102 -4.57 -11.69 -16.45
C PHE A 102 -4.33 -13.14 -15.99
N ASP A 103 -3.08 -13.58 -16.04
CA ASP A 103 -2.64 -14.86 -15.45
C ASP A 103 -2.04 -14.68 -14.04
N PHE A 104 -1.51 -13.49 -13.78
CA PHE A 104 -0.89 -13.08 -12.52
C PHE A 104 -0.85 -11.55 -12.40
N PHE A 105 -0.58 -11.05 -11.20
CA PHE A 105 -0.27 -9.64 -10.95
C PHE A 105 1.22 -9.43 -10.71
N GLY A 106 1.83 -8.57 -11.52
CA GLY A 106 3.16 -8.02 -11.28
C GLY A 106 3.05 -6.77 -10.42
N ILE A 107 3.69 -6.77 -9.25
CA ILE A 107 3.60 -5.66 -8.30
C ILE A 107 4.98 -5.07 -8.07
N ASN A 108 5.13 -3.79 -8.38
CA ASN A 108 6.29 -3.00 -7.99
C ASN A 108 5.98 -2.39 -6.61
N HIS A 109 6.77 -2.75 -5.60
CA HIS A 109 6.61 -2.26 -4.23
C HIS A 109 7.93 -1.70 -3.72
N TYR A 110 7.89 -0.49 -3.17
CA TYR A 110 9.08 0.17 -2.61
C TYR A 110 8.84 0.70 -1.20
N SER A 111 7.70 1.33 -0.96
CA SER A 111 7.37 1.93 0.33
C SER A 111 5.85 2.10 0.46
N LYS A 112 5.43 2.54 1.65
CA LYS A 112 4.05 2.91 1.94
C LYS A 112 3.87 4.44 1.89
N TYR A 113 2.63 4.86 1.69
CA TYR A 113 2.22 6.23 1.94
C TYR A 113 1.26 6.27 3.14
N TYR A 114 1.43 7.28 3.99
CA TYR A 114 0.36 7.65 4.90
C TYR A 114 -0.64 8.50 4.13
N ILE A 115 -1.93 8.30 4.37
CA ILE A 115 -2.98 9.06 3.69
C ILE A 115 -3.91 9.67 4.73
N LYS A 116 -4.35 10.90 4.44
CA LYS A 116 -5.34 11.61 5.24
C LYS A 116 -6.51 11.99 4.35
N ASP A 117 -7.73 11.90 4.88
CA ASP A 117 -8.93 12.32 4.17
C ASP A 117 -8.85 13.81 3.76
N ASN A 118 -9.29 14.12 2.55
CA ASN A 118 -9.26 15.47 1.97
C ASN A 118 -10.49 15.71 1.06
N PRO A 119 -11.71 15.64 1.60
CA PRO A 119 -12.95 15.73 0.81
C PRO A 119 -13.11 17.08 0.11
N SER A 120 -12.52 18.16 0.65
CA SER A 120 -12.55 19.50 0.05
C SER A 120 -11.84 19.58 -1.30
N SER A 121 -10.97 18.62 -1.65
CA SER A 121 -10.41 18.54 -3.01
C SER A 121 -11.47 18.22 -4.07
N LEU A 122 -12.62 17.65 -3.68
CA LEU A 122 -13.74 17.40 -4.58
C LEU A 122 -14.53 18.67 -4.92
N ASP A 123 -14.36 19.74 -4.14
CA ASP A 123 -15.02 21.04 -4.34
C ASP A 123 -14.28 21.94 -5.37
N MET A 124 -13.14 21.48 -5.90
CA MET A 124 -12.35 22.22 -6.88
C MET A 124 -13.03 22.21 -8.25
N ASP A 125 -13.03 23.37 -8.92
CA ASP A 125 -13.60 23.53 -10.28
C ASP A 125 -12.84 22.69 -11.32
N ILE A 126 -11.52 22.62 -11.21
CA ILE A 126 -10.64 21.83 -12.08
C ILE A 126 -9.94 20.78 -11.21
N ARG A 127 -10.17 19.50 -11.54
CA ARG A 127 -9.64 18.35 -10.79
C ARG A 127 -8.82 17.45 -11.70
N ASP A 128 -7.65 17.06 -11.19
CA ASP A 128 -6.87 15.96 -11.73
C ASP A 128 -7.18 14.66 -10.99
N VAL A 129 -6.46 13.59 -11.33
CA VAL A 129 -6.61 12.28 -10.69
C VAL A 129 -6.34 12.37 -9.18
N ALA A 130 -5.35 13.16 -8.75
CA ALA A 130 -4.99 13.26 -7.34
C ALA A 130 -6.08 13.94 -6.52
N ALA A 131 -6.70 15.00 -7.05
CA ALA A 131 -7.86 15.64 -6.44
C ALA A 131 -9.07 14.68 -6.36
N ASP A 132 -9.28 13.83 -7.36
CA ASP A 132 -10.37 12.85 -7.35
C ASP A 132 -10.20 11.72 -6.35
N MET A 133 -8.97 11.45 -5.90
CA MET A 133 -8.74 10.49 -4.82
C MET A 133 -9.29 10.97 -3.48
N ALA A 134 -9.59 12.28 -3.34
CA ALA A 134 -10.11 12.87 -2.11
C ALA A 134 -9.24 12.59 -0.87
N VAL A 135 -7.93 12.37 -1.06
CA VAL A 135 -6.97 12.12 0.02
C VAL A 135 -5.74 12.99 -0.17
N LYS A 136 -5.10 13.33 0.95
CA LYS A 136 -3.78 13.92 1.01
C LYS A 136 -2.78 12.82 1.28
N LEU A 137 -1.88 12.58 0.33
CA LEU A 137 -0.71 11.75 0.54
C LEU A 137 0.26 12.49 1.49
N ILE A 138 0.67 11.81 2.54
CA ILE A 138 1.67 12.24 3.50
C ILE A 138 2.90 11.39 3.23
N SER A 139 3.84 11.96 2.47
CA SER A 139 5.16 11.38 2.29
C SER A 139 6.06 11.81 3.45
N ASN A 140 6.72 10.85 4.11
CA ASN A 140 7.85 11.14 5.00
C ASN A 140 9.14 11.44 4.23
N ILE A 141 9.11 11.35 2.90
CA ILE A 141 10.26 11.64 2.05
C ILE A 141 10.53 13.14 2.14
N SER A 142 11.66 13.50 2.76
CA SER A 142 12.15 14.87 2.80
C SER A 142 12.23 15.43 1.38
N THR A 143 11.84 16.68 1.19
CA THR A 143 11.98 17.44 -0.08
C THR A 143 13.44 17.68 -0.48
N ILE A 144 14.38 17.18 0.31
CA ILE A 144 15.83 17.17 0.09
C ILE A 144 16.18 15.69 -0.06
N THR A 145 16.63 15.31 -1.27
CA THR A 145 17.20 14.01 -1.71
C THR A 145 16.76 12.78 -0.89
N PRO A 146 15.97 11.83 -1.43
CA PRO A 146 15.58 10.64 -0.68
C PRO A 146 16.85 9.84 -0.40
N THR A 147 17.35 9.89 0.84
CA THR A 147 18.53 9.09 1.16
C THR A 147 18.18 7.62 1.09
N GLN A 148 16.99 7.23 1.60
CA GLN A 148 16.47 5.85 1.67
C GLN A 148 14.94 5.85 1.86
N PHE A 149 14.26 4.76 1.48
CA PHE A 149 12.89 4.46 1.90
C PHE A 149 12.84 3.92 3.33
N ASP A 150 11.80 4.33 4.08
CA ASP A 150 11.46 3.71 5.36
C ASP A 150 11.24 2.20 5.19
N VAL A 151 11.86 1.40 6.06
CA VAL A 151 11.72 -0.06 6.05
C VAL A 151 10.49 -0.45 6.86
N ASP A 152 9.39 -0.78 6.17
CA ASP A 152 8.15 -1.27 6.80
C ASP A 152 7.64 -2.56 6.15
N PRO A 153 8.13 -3.73 6.60
CA PRO A 153 7.67 -5.02 6.10
C PRO A 153 6.20 -5.33 6.44
N LEU A 154 5.64 -4.73 7.50
CA LEU A 154 4.25 -4.99 7.91
C LEU A 154 3.27 -4.40 6.91
N ALA A 155 3.54 -3.21 6.38
CA ALA A 155 2.71 -2.60 5.33
C ALA A 155 2.65 -3.49 4.07
N PHE A 156 3.76 -4.12 3.72
CA PHE A 156 3.83 -5.06 2.61
C PHE A 156 3.05 -6.36 2.88
N GLN A 157 3.11 -6.89 4.10
CA GLN A 157 2.25 -8.01 4.49
C GLN A 157 0.77 -7.65 4.41
N LYS A 158 0.39 -6.44 4.88
CA LYS A 158 -0.99 -5.93 4.80
C LYS A 158 -1.44 -5.82 3.34
N LEU A 159 -0.58 -5.37 2.41
CA LEU A 159 -0.87 -5.35 0.97
C LEU A 159 -1.14 -6.76 0.43
N LEU A 160 -0.25 -7.72 0.68
CA LEU A 160 -0.43 -9.09 0.17
C LEU A 160 -1.65 -9.78 0.78
N LYS A 161 -1.97 -9.48 2.03
CA LYS A 161 -3.20 -9.93 2.69
C LYS A 161 -4.44 -9.32 2.03
N TYR A 162 -4.45 -8.00 1.81
CA TYR A 162 -5.53 -7.29 1.14
C TYR A 162 -5.80 -7.87 -0.27
N LEU A 163 -4.75 -8.07 -1.08
CA LEU A 163 -4.90 -8.67 -2.40
C LEU A 163 -5.41 -10.11 -2.34
N LYS A 164 -5.02 -10.86 -1.30
CA LYS A 164 -5.54 -12.21 -1.06
C LYS A 164 -7.03 -12.19 -0.76
N GLU A 165 -7.47 -11.31 0.14
CA GLU A 165 -8.84 -11.26 0.65
C GLU A 165 -9.80 -10.64 -0.37
N GLU A 166 -9.42 -9.52 -0.99
CA GLU A 166 -10.30 -8.73 -1.86
C GLU A 166 -10.29 -9.16 -3.33
N TYR A 167 -9.19 -9.78 -3.80
CA TYR A 167 -9.02 -10.16 -5.21
C TYR A 167 -8.90 -11.67 -5.43
N GLY A 168 -9.32 -12.48 -4.45
CA GLY A 168 -9.42 -13.94 -4.60
C GLY A 168 -8.08 -14.66 -4.64
N ASN A 169 -7.07 -14.16 -3.93
CA ASN A 169 -5.72 -14.74 -3.85
C ASN A 169 -5.05 -14.98 -5.22
N PRO A 170 -4.93 -13.92 -6.03
CA PRO A 170 -4.36 -14.02 -7.37
C PRO A 170 -2.91 -14.49 -7.30
N ARG A 171 -2.43 -15.10 -8.38
CA ARG A 171 -0.99 -15.38 -8.50
C ARG A 171 -0.26 -14.04 -8.55
N ILE A 172 0.72 -13.82 -7.67
CA ILE A 172 1.46 -12.56 -7.60
C ILE A 172 2.95 -12.80 -7.85
N TYR A 173 3.60 -11.89 -8.56
CA TYR A 173 5.06 -11.75 -8.58
C TYR A 173 5.40 -10.34 -8.10
N ILE A 174 6.28 -10.23 -7.11
CA ILE A 174 6.85 -8.94 -6.74
C ILE A 174 7.86 -8.63 -7.82
N HIS A 175 7.44 -7.78 -8.76
CA HIS A 175 8.15 -7.54 -10.02
C HIS A 175 9.30 -6.55 -9.82
N GLU A 176 9.16 -5.64 -8.86
CA GLU A 176 10.25 -4.79 -8.38
C GLU A 176 10.14 -4.58 -6.87
N ASN A 177 11.29 -4.65 -6.20
CA ASN A 177 11.47 -4.31 -4.80
C ASN A 177 12.92 -3.89 -4.57
N GLY A 178 13.18 -2.77 -3.89
CA GLY A 178 14.53 -2.24 -3.78
C GLY A 178 14.70 -1.01 -2.89
N GLN A 179 15.95 -0.72 -2.56
CA GLN A 179 16.33 0.42 -1.72
C GLN A 179 17.24 1.37 -2.51
N VAL A 180 16.90 2.65 -2.47
CA VAL A 180 17.68 3.73 -3.09
C VAL A 180 18.93 4.01 -2.28
N GLN A 181 20.02 4.34 -2.97
CA GLN A 181 21.19 4.96 -2.37
C GLN A 181 21.83 5.96 -3.34
N LEU A 182 22.65 6.85 -2.81
CA LEU A 182 23.49 7.73 -3.61
C LEU A 182 24.46 6.91 -4.48
N ARG A 183 24.60 7.28 -5.76
CA ARG A 183 25.45 6.56 -6.71
C ARG A 183 26.92 6.57 -6.31
N ASN A 184 27.42 7.73 -5.86
CA ASN A 184 28.80 7.89 -5.38
C ASN A 184 28.97 7.45 -3.91
N GLY A 185 28.06 6.60 -3.42
CA GLY A 185 28.14 6.01 -2.09
C GLY A 185 29.19 4.90 -2.01
N THR A 186 29.26 4.27 -0.85
CA THR A 186 30.13 3.10 -0.61
C THR A 186 29.56 1.83 -1.26
N LEU A 187 30.44 0.89 -1.64
CA LEU A 187 30.04 -0.48 -2.01
C LEU A 187 29.48 -1.26 -0.80
N MET A 188 29.69 -0.77 0.43
CA MET A 188 29.13 -1.34 1.66
C MET A 188 27.72 -0.83 1.91
N ASP A 189 26.77 -1.32 1.13
CA ASP A 189 25.37 -0.91 1.12
C ASP A 189 24.49 -1.64 2.14
N THR A 190 24.89 -1.62 3.42
CA THR A 190 24.12 -2.21 4.53
C THR A 190 22.63 -1.83 4.53
N PRO A 191 22.21 -0.58 4.26
CA PRO A 191 20.80 -0.23 4.24
C PRO A 191 19.98 -0.99 3.18
N ARG A 192 20.59 -1.33 2.04
CA ARG A 192 19.94 -2.18 1.03
C ARG A 192 19.81 -3.61 1.51
N VAL A 193 20.82 -4.14 2.20
CA VAL A 193 20.75 -5.47 2.82
C VAL A 193 19.64 -5.53 3.86
N GLU A 194 19.55 -4.53 4.76
CA GLU A 194 18.53 -4.46 5.80
C GLU A 194 17.12 -4.41 5.20
N TYR A 195 16.92 -3.57 4.18
CA TYR A 195 15.67 -3.50 3.45
C TYR A 195 15.31 -4.86 2.83
N LEU A 196 16.18 -5.42 1.98
CA LEU A 196 15.88 -6.67 1.28
C LEU A 196 15.65 -7.83 2.26
N HIS A 197 16.41 -7.89 3.35
CA HIS A 197 16.23 -8.90 4.40
C HIS A 197 14.84 -8.80 5.04
N ALA A 198 14.43 -7.58 5.40
CA ALA A 198 13.12 -7.34 6.01
C ALA A 198 11.97 -7.73 5.07
N TYR A 199 12.02 -7.32 3.80
CA TYR A 199 10.95 -7.60 2.83
C TYR A 199 10.91 -9.06 2.38
N ILE A 200 12.05 -9.75 2.25
CA ILE A 200 12.07 -11.21 2.02
C ILE A 200 11.47 -11.93 3.23
N GLY A 201 11.83 -11.56 4.45
CA GLY A 201 11.23 -12.11 5.66
C GLY A 201 9.71 -11.91 5.70
N ALA A 202 9.26 -10.70 5.32
CA ALA A 202 7.85 -10.35 5.24
C ALA A 202 7.11 -11.20 4.21
N LEU A 203 7.70 -11.38 3.03
CA LEU A 203 7.18 -12.23 1.96
C LEU A 203 7.05 -13.69 2.43
N LEU A 204 8.09 -14.25 3.05
CA LEU A 204 8.06 -15.61 3.59
C LEU A 204 6.91 -15.81 4.57
N GLU A 205 6.66 -14.82 5.42
CA GLU A 205 5.52 -14.84 6.35
C GLU A 205 4.18 -14.74 5.63
N SER A 206 4.05 -13.89 4.61
CA SER A 206 2.84 -13.83 3.77
C SER A 206 2.58 -15.16 3.03
N LEU A 207 3.63 -15.84 2.56
CA LEU A 207 3.53 -17.17 1.93
C LEU A 207 3.02 -18.21 2.94
N ARG A 208 3.56 -18.24 4.17
CA ARG A 208 3.07 -19.10 5.26
C ARG A 208 1.60 -18.84 5.60
N ASN A 209 1.18 -17.59 5.48
CA ASN A 209 -0.21 -17.17 5.66
C ASN A 209 -1.08 -17.35 4.40
N GLY A 210 -0.61 -18.10 3.40
CA GLY A 210 -1.38 -18.55 2.24
C GLY A 210 -1.49 -17.56 1.09
N SER A 211 -0.63 -16.52 1.05
CA SER A 211 -0.49 -15.68 -0.14
C SER A 211 -0.03 -16.52 -1.34
N ASN A 212 -0.65 -16.34 -2.49
CA ASN A 212 -0.29 -17.01 -3.75
C ASN A 212 0.84 -16.28 -4.51
N THR A 213 1.76 -15.64 -3.78
CA THR A 213 2.94 -14.99 -4.35
C THR A 213 3.97 -16.05 -4.78
N LYS A 214 4.65 -15.83 -5.91
CA LYS A 214 5.50 -16.82 -6.58
C LYS A 214 6.94 -16.40 -6.81
N GLY A 215 7.25 -15.12 -6.65
CA GLY A 215 8.62 -14.64 -6.82
C GLY A 215 8.81 -13.22 -6.33
N ASP A 216 10.07 -12.89 -6.09
CA ASP A 216 10.58 -11.58 -5.71
C ASP A 216 11.77 -11.20 -6.60
N PHE A 217 11.59 -10.12 -7.36
CA PHE A 217 12.57 -9.57 -8.27
C PHE A 217 13.10 -8.25 -7.72
N VAL A 218 14.39 -8.21 -7.46
CA VAL A 218 15.04 -7.00 -6.94
C VAL A 218 15.22 -5.99 -8.04
N TRP A 219 14.76 -4.77 -7.76
CA TRP A 219 15.19 -3.58 -8.48
C TRP A 219 16.45 -3.03 -7.81
N SER A 220 17.62 -3.08 -8.43
CA SER A 220 17.90 -3.64 -9.76
C SER A 220 19.16 -4.49 -9.75
N PHE A 221 19.40 -5.21 -10.84
CA PHE A 221 20.63 -6.00 -10.96
C PHE A 221 21.88 -5.11 -10.91
N MET A 222 21.90 -3.98 -11.63
CA MET A 222 23.03 -3.05 -11.65
C MET A 222 22.55 -1.60 -11.69
N ASP A 223 23.40 -0.67 -11.25
CA ASP A 223 23.10 0.76 -11.32
C ASP A 223 22.87 1.17 -12.77
N LEU A 224 21.76 1.86 -13.00
CA LEU A 224 21.30 2.28 -14.32
C LEU A 224 20.88 3.75 -14.29
N PHE A 225 20.24 4.22 -15.35
CA PHE A 225 19.64 5.54 -15.40
C PHE A 225 18.27 5.53 -14.72
N GLU A 226 18.14 6.17 -13.55
CA GLU A 226 16.87 6.27 -12.83
C GLU A 226 16.02 7.39 -13.43
N LEU A 227 14.80 7.09 -13.87
CA LEU A 227 13.94 8.04 -14.61
C LEU A 227 13.68 9.34 -13.83
N LEU A 228 13.59 9.26 -12.50
CA LEU A 228 13.21 10.37 -11.63
C LEU A 228 14.41 11.13 -11.03
N ASP A 229 15.62 10.58 -11.10
CA ASP A 229 16.80 11.16 -10.43
C ASP A 229 18.11 11.03 -11.25
N GLY A 230 18.00 10.57 -12.49
CA GLY A 230 19.11 10.38 -13.42
C GLY A 230 20.16 9.42 -12.88
N TYR A 231 21.40 9.88 -12.81
CA TYR A 231 22.54 9.13 -12.29
C TYR A 231 22.95 9.57 -10.87
N ASN A 232 22.12 10.34 -10.16
CA ASN A 232 22.46 10.78 -8.80
C ASN A 232 22.28 9.66 -7.76
N THR A 233 21.31 8.77 -7.99
CA THR A 233 21.02 7.61 -7.17
C THR A 233 21.15 6.31 -7.97
N GLY A 234 21.16 5.18 -7.25
CA GLY A 234 21.20 3.86 -7.84
C GLY A 234 20.59 2.81 -6.92
N TYR A 235 19.84 1.89 -7.53
CA TYR A 235 19.20 0.75 -6.90
C TYR A 235 19.96 -0.57 -7.07
N GLY A 236 21.02 -0.56 -7.88
CA GLY A 236 21.69 -1.75 -8.33
C GLY A 236 22.40 -2.51 -7.22
N LEU A 237 22.35 -3.84 -7.29
CA LEU A 237 23.24 -4.73 -6.54
C LEU A 237 24.70 -4.58 -6.99
N TYR A 238 24.93 -4.14 -8.24
CA TYR A 238 26.25 -3.83 -8.78
C TYR A 238 26.37 -2.33 -9.07
N TYR A 239 27.47 -1.72 -8.63
CA TYR A 239 27.86 -0.38 -9.04
C TYR A 239 28.39 -0.42 -10.47
N VAL A 240 28.07 0.59 -11.28
CA VAL A 240 28.61 0.78 -12.63
C VAL A 240 29.44 2.05 -12.64
N ASP A 241 30.74 1.91 -12.85
CA ASP A 241 31.66 3.04 -13.03
C ASP A 241 31.41 3.67 -14.41
N LEU A 242 30.94 4.93 -14.42
CA LEU A 242 30.65 5.65 -15.66
C LEU A 242 31.87 6.39 -16.22
N ASP A 243 32.92 6.55 -15.43
CA ASP A 243 34.17 7.20 -15.84
C ASP A 243 35.13 6.19 -16.48
N ASP A 244 34.95 4.90 -16.16
CA ASP A 244 35.60 3.79 -16.86
C ASP A 244 35.01 3.59 -18.27
N LYS A 245 35.88 3.57 -19.28
CA LYS A 245 35.51 3.36 -20.69
C LYS A 245 34.82 2.01 -20.92
N ASP A 246 35.17 1.00 -20.12
CA ASP A 246 34.58 -0.35 -20.21
C ASP A 246 33.31 -0.49 -19.36
N LEU A 247 32.91 0.57 -18.66
CA LEU A 247 31.78 0.63 -17.73
C LEU A 247 31.87 -0.49 -16.68
N THR A 248 33.01 -0.63 -16.01
CA THR A 248 33.25 -1.77 -15.10
C THR A 248 32.19 -1.87 -14.00
N ARG A 249 31.77 -3.12 -13.71
CA ARG A 249 30.76 -3.44 -12.69
C ARG A 249 31.45 -3.93 -11.41
N TYR A 250 31.07 -3.36 -10.27
CA TYR A 250 31.58 -3.75 -8.97
C TYR A 250 30.44 -4.28 -8.09
N PRO A 251 30.50 -5.53 -7.60
CA PRO A 251 29.46 -6.05 -6.72
C PRO A 251 29.44 -5.25 -5.41
N LYS A 252 28.25 -4.85 -4.96
CA LYS A 252 28.05 -4.26 -3.65
C LYS A 252 27.85 -5.35 -2.59
N LEU A 253 27.87 -4.99 -1.31
CA LEU A 253 27.59 -5.91 -0.21
C LEU A 253 26.27 -6.66 -0.41
N SER A 254 25.23 -5.99 -0.90
CA SER A 254 23.92 -6.57 -1.21
C SER A 254 23.95 -7.65 -2.29
N ALA A 255 24.83 -7.54 -3.31
CA ALA A 255 25.03 -8.60 -4.30
C ALA A 255 25.60 -9.85 -3.65
N HIS A 256 26.64 -9.69 -2.83
CA HIS A 256 27.25 -10.80 -2.10
C HIS A 256 26.26 -11.43 -1.12
N TRP A 257 25.57 -10.62 -0.34
CA TRP A 257 24.57 -11.08 0.62
C TRP A 257 23.45 -11.87 -0.06
N ARG A 258 22.90 -11.36 -1.18
CA ARG A 258 21.79 -12.03 -1.90
C ARG A 258 22.22 -13.37 -2.49
N TYR A 259 23.48 -13.52 -2.91
CA TYR A 259 24.02 -14.80 -3.37
C TYR A 259 24.06 -15.88 -2.28
N TYR A 260 24.22 -15.52 -1.01
CA TYR A 260 24.32 -16.49 0.09
C TYR A 260 22.97 -16.92 0.68
N ILE A 261 21.90 -16.14 0.48
CA ILE A 261 20.58 -16.42 1.09
C ILE A 261 19.60 -17.12 0.14
N LEU A 262 19.88 -17.13 -1.17
CA LEU A 262 19.12 -17.86 -2.19
C LEU A 262 19.71 -19.26 -2.39
#